data_AF-X1NV09-F1
#
_entry.id   AF-X1NV09-F1
#
_cell.length_a   1.000
_cell.length_b   1.000
_cell.length_c   1.000
_cell.angle_alpha   90.00
_cell.angle_beta   90.00
_cell.angle_gamma   90.00
#
_symmetry.space_group_name_H-M   'P 1'
#
loop_
_entity.id
_entity.type
_entity.pdbx_description
1 polymer ?
#
loop_
_entity_poly.entity_id
_entity_poly.type
_entity_poly.pdbx_seq_one_letter_code
_entity_poly.pdbx_strand_id
1 'polypeptide(L)'
;MTGTLSPDVTGTYNPIGPYNDKPSYQLATNGWFIWWDGIDSWKISTLRGTPGTNYWTRTDPAIEGVYTPTEPATGDATVTV
;
A
#
# COMPACT_ATOMS: atom_id res chain seq x y z
N MET A 1 -17.42 12.54 3.24
CA MET A 1 -16.60 12.01 4.34
C MET A 1 -15.87 10.80 3.79
N THR A 2 -14.58 10.92 3.49
CA THR A 2 -13.71 9.75 3.41
C THR A 2 -13.72 9.14 4.81
N GLY A 3 -14.21 7.91 4.96
CA GLY A 3 -14.22 7.25 6.27
C GLY A 3 -12.83 7.26 6.91
N THR A 4 -12.76 7.18 8.23
CA THR A 4 -11.48 7.12 8.96
C THR A 4 -10.65 5.96 8.39
N LEU A 5 -9.46 6.30 7.87
CA LEU A 5 -8.49 5.31 7.43
C LEU A 5 -8.11 4.45 8.64
N SER A 6 -8.40 3.14 8.58
CA SER A 6 -8.16 2.23 9.69
C SER A 6 -7.70 0.87 9.15
N PRO A 7 -6.51 0.39 9.54
CA PRO A 7 -5.46 1.11 10.28
C PRO A 7 -4.91 2.33 9.52
N ASP A 8 -4.29 3.27 10.24
CA ASP A 8 -3.65 4.44 9.61
C ASP A 8 -2.37 4.02 8.87
N VAL A 9 -2.39 4.17 7.55
CA VAL A 9 -1.25 3.88 6.65
C VAL A 9 -0.70 5.15 5.99
N THR A 10 -0.94 6.32 6.60
CA THR A 10 -0.38 7.59 6.17
C THR A 10 1.03 7.82 6.71
N GLY A 11 1.84 8.56 5.94
CA GLY A 11 3.18 9.00 6.33
C GLY A 11 4.22 8.78 5.23
N THR A 12 5.49 8.90 5.60
CA THR A 12 6.61 8.79 4.65
C THR A 12 6.96 7.35 4.36
N TYR A 13 6.88 6.95 3.09
CA TYR A 13 7.30 5.66 2.59
C TYR A 13 8.73 5.73 2.04
N ASN A 14 9.65 5.01 2.66
CA ASN A 14 11.05 4.95 2.23
C ASN A 14 11.26 3.78 1.26
N PRO A 15 12.01 3.95 0.17
CA PRO A 15 12.33 2.85 -0.74
C PRO A 15 13.19 1.80 -0.03
N ILE A 16 12.84 0.52 -0.18
CA ILE A 16 13.55 -0.62 0.45
C ILE A 16 14.12 -1.62 -0.57
N GLY A 17 13.99 -1.32 -1.87
CA GLY A 17 14.51 -2.13 -2.97
C GLY A 17 13.41 -2.68 -3.89
N PRO A 18 13.79 -3.31 -5.00
CA PRO A 18 12.85 -3.85 -5.97
C PRO A 18 12.13 -5.10 -5.45
N TYR A 19 10.89 -5.30 -5.91
CA TYR A 19 10.08 -6.50 -5.72
C TYR A 19 9.18 -6.67 -6.97
N ASN A 20 9.19 -7.85 -7.60
CA ASN A 20 8.49 -8.10 -8.86
C ASN A 20 8.72 -7.01 -9.93
N ASP A 21 9.99 -6.68 -10.16
CA ASP A 21 10.46 -5.68 -11.14
C ASP A 21 9.97 -4.23 -10.93
N LYS A 22 9.39 -3.94 -9.77
CA LYS A 22 8.98 -2.58 -9.37
C LYS A 22 9.58 -2.18 -8.03
N PRO A 23 9.78 -0.87 -7.76
CA PRO A 23 10.26 -0.43 -6.46
C PRO A 23 9.26 -0.79 -5.36
N SER A 24 9.75 -1.23 -4.21
CA SER A 24 8.95 -1.43 -3.00
C SER A 24 9.36 -0.44 -1.91
N TYR A 25 8.42 -0.12 -1.04
CA TYR A 25 8.57 0.93 -0.03
C TYR A 25 8.10 0.44 1.33
N GLN A 26 8.61 1.07 2.39
CA GLN A 26 8.19 0.82 3.76
C GLN A 26 7.84 2.13 4.47
N LEU A 27 6.68 2.18 5.10
CA LEU A 27 6.22 3.28 5.92
C LEU A 27 7.10 3.41 7.16
N ALA A 28 7.73 4.57 7.33
CA ALA A 28 8.71 4.81 8.38
C ALA A 28 8.13 4.68 9.81
N THR A 29 6.85 4.94 9.98
CA THR A 29 6.20 5.05 11.30
C THR A 29 5.75 3.70 11.87
N ASN A 30 5.21 2.82 11.04
CA ASN A 30 4.56 1.59 11.48
C ASN A 30 4.89 0.35 10.62
N GLY A 31 5.80 0.49 9.65
CA GLY A 31 6.38 -0.65 8.92
C GLY A 31 5.51 -1.25 7.83
N TRP A 32 4.42 -0.60 7.40
CA TRP A 32 3.61 -1.05 6.26
C TRP A 32 4.38 -0.99 4.95
N PHE A 33 4.06 -1.89 4.02
CA PHE A 33 4.78 -2.04 2.77
C PHE A 33 3.92 -1.68 1.56
N ILE A 34 4.50 -0.97 0.61
CA ILE A 34 3.96 -0.83 -0.76
C ILE A 34 4.76 -1.75 -1.67
N TRP A 35 4.07 -2.62 -2.41
CA TRP A 35 4.71 -3.57 -3.32
C TRP A 35 3.81 -3.92 -4.50
N TRP A 36 4.44 -4.29 -5.61
CA TRP A 36 3.76 -4.75 -6.82
C TRP A 36 3.48 -6.25 -6.74
N ASP A 37 2.26 -6.67 -7.03
CA ASP A 37 1.86 -8.08 -6.95
C ASP A 37 2.49 -8.98 -8.03
N GLY A 38 3.11 -8.38 -9.04
CA GLY A 38 3.74 -9.08 -10.17
C GLY A 38 2.79 -9.31 -11.34
N ILE A 39 1.55 -8.85 -11.25
CA ILE A 39 0.51 -9.04 -12.27
C ILE A 39 0.04 -7.67 -12.76
N ASP A 40 -0.78 -6.97 -11.96
CA ASP A 40 -1.47 -5.75 -12.38
C ASP A 40 -1.79 -4.79 -11.24
N SER A 41 -1.36 -5.06 -10.00
CA SER A 41 -1.76 -4.20 -8.88
C SER A 41 -0.68 -3.94 -7.84
N TRP A 42 -0.70 -2.71 -7.33
CA TRP A 42 0.01 -2.33 -6.12
C TRP A 42 -0.79 -2.70 -4.88
N LYS A 43 -0.10 -3.13 -3.84
CA LYS A 43 -0.65 -3.48 -2.53
C LYS A 43 -0.01 -2.67 -1.42
N ILE A 44 -0.81 -2.21 -0.47
CA ILE A 44 -0.35 -1.73 0.84
C ILE A 44 -0.69 -2.80 1.87
N SER A 45 0.28 -3.39 2.54
CA SER A 45 0.05 -4.44 3.53
C SER A 45 1.09 -4.46 4.65
N THR A 46 0.83 -5.22 5.72
CA THR A 46 1.76 -5.36 6.85
C THR A 46 3.01 -6.19 6.52
N LEU A 47 2.97 -6.97 5.43
CA LEU A 47 4.08 -7.82 4.98
C LEU A 47 4.29 -7.65 3.47
N ARG A 48 5.53 -7.36 3.06
CA ARG A 48 5.86 -7.32 1.63
C ARG A 48 5.61 -8.69 0.97
N GLY A 49 4.82 -8.70 -0.10
CA GLY A 49 4.50 -9.92 -0.86
C GLY A 49 3.29 -10.69 -0.34
N THR A 50 2.67 -10.27 0.77
CA THR A 50 1.47 -10.91 1.32
C THR A 50 0.45 -9.84 1.72
N PRO A 51 -0.75 -9.81 1.11
CA PRO A 51 -1.77 -8.81 1.44
C PRO A 51 -2.18 -8.88 2.92
N GLY A 52 -2.26 -10.08 3.50
CA GLY A 52 -2.68 -10.25 4.88
C GLY A 52 -4.16 -9.91 5.08
N THR A 53 -4.54 -9.58 6.31
CA THR A 53 -5.94 -9.29 6.66
C THR A 53 -6.35 -7.87 6.28
N ASN A 54 -5.55 -6.87 6.63
CA ASN A 54 -5.78 -5.47 6.28
C ASN A 54 -4.87 -5.09 5.12
N TYR A 55 -5.45 -4.72 3.99
CA TYR A 55 -4.67 -4.23 2.86
C TYR A 55 -5.47 -3.27 1.98
N TRP A 56 -4.71 -2.51 1.19
CA TRP A 56 -5.25 -1.68 0.13
C TRP A 56 -4.70 -2.11 -1.22
N THR A 57 -5.49 -1.90 -2.27
CA THR A 57 -5.15 -2.30 -3.63
C THR A 57 -5.34 -1.16 -4.61
N ARG A 58 -4.46 -1.10 -5.61
CA ARG A 58 -4.55 -0.17 -6.75
C ARG A 58 -4.13 -0.89 -8.02
N THR A 59 -5.01 -0.99 -9.00
CA THR A 59 -4.75 -1.67 -10.29
C THR A 59 -4.10 -0.77 -11.35
N ASP A 60 -3.84 0.49 -11.00
CA ASP A 60 -3.11 1.43 -11.84
C ASP A 60 -1.61 1.10 -11.80
N PRO A 61 -0.89 1.05 -12.94
CA PRO A 61 0.55 0.81 -12.93
C PRO A 61 1.37 1.90 -12.22
N ALA A 62 0.84 3.12 -12.06
CA ALA A 62 1.47 4.18 -11.29
C ALA A 62 1.31 3.93 -9.78
N ILE A 63 2.44 4.03 -9.06
CA ILE A 63 2.47 3.84 -7.61
C ILE A 63 1.70 4.93 -6.84
N GLU A 64 1.74 6.15 -7.34
CA GLU A 64 1.03 7.29 -6.74
C GLU A 64 -0.46 7.22 -7.03
N GLY A 65 -1.25 7.70 -6.08
CA GLY A 65 -2.69 7.85 -6.18
C GLY A 65 -3.43 7.12 -5.07
N VAL A 66 -4.72 6.90 -5.32
CA VAL A 66 -5.65 6.32 -4.36
C VAL A 66 -5.62 4.80 -4.43
N TYR A 67 -5.53 4.16 -3.27
CA TYR A 67 -5.66 2.73 -3.07
C TYR A 67 -6.97 2.45 -2.32
N THR A 68 -7.74 1.49 -2.82
CA THR A 68 -9.02 1.08 -2.25
C THR A 68 -8.78 0.06 -1.13
N PRO A 69 -9.41 0.21 0.04
CA PRO A 69 -9.30 -0.77 1.11
C PRO A 69 -9.94 -2.09 0.71
N THR A 70 -9.39 -3.19 1.20
CA THR A 70 -10.09 -4.48 1.25
C THR A 70 -10.40 -4.82 2.70
N GLU A 71 -11.64 -5.27 2.95
CA GLU A 71 -12.10 -5.56 4.30
C GLU A 71 -11.15 -6.51 5.05
N PRO A 72 -10.87 -6.23 6.35
CA PRO A 72 -11.53 -5.27 7.23
C PRO A 72 -10.88 -3.88 7.26
N ALA A 73 -9.94 -3.58 6.36
CA ALA A 73 -9.42 -2.22 6.24
C ALA A 73 -10.53 -1.25 5.83
N THR A 74 -10.48 -0.02 6.31
CA THR A 74 -11.44 1.02 5.95
C THR A 74 -10.74 2.31 5.54
N GLY A 75 -11.42 3.11 4.72
CA GLY A 75 -10.91 4.39 4.21
C GLY A 75 -9.92 4.23 3.05
N ASP A 76 -9.84 5.23 2.19
CA ASP A 76 -8.95 5.21 1.03
C ASP A 76 -7.55 5.73 1.41
N ALA A 77 -6.52 4.98 1.05
CA ALA A 77 -5.13 5.41 1.27
C ALA A 77 -4.63 6.17 0.03
N THR A 78 -4.12 7.39 0.22
CA THR A 78 -3.51 8.17 -0.88
C THR A 78 -1.99 8.16 -0.75
N VAL A 79 -1.30 7.73 -1.78
CA VAL A 79 0.18 7.66 -1.85
C VAL A 79 0.71 8.75 -2.78
N THR A 80 1.78 9.43 -2.34
CA THR A 80 2.59 10.39 -3.10
C THR A 80 4.08 10.07 -2.86
N VAL A 81 4.93 10.02 -3.89
CA VAL A 81 6.35 9.64 -3.78
C VAL A 81 7.31 10.71 -4.29
#